data_AF-A0A954NWJ1-F1
#
_entry.id   AF-A0A954NWJ1-F1
#
_cell.length_a   1.000
_cell.length_b   1.000
_cell.length_c   1.000
_cell.angle_alpha   90.00
_cell.angle_beta   90.00
_cell.angle_gamma   90.00
#
_symmetry.space_group_name_H-M   'P 1'
#
loop_
_entity.id
_entity.type
_entity.pdbx_description
1 polymer ?
#
loop_
_entity_poly.entity_id
_entity_poly.type
_entity_poly.pdbx_seq_one_letter_code
_entity_poly.pdbx_strand_id
1 'polypeptide(L)'
;MSPYVSFTHWGRDKRWTIPKAYHVARAKWCDAKKRGVEKPRVTVTDQFGNPFYDWNGNALAFQYWRHFTSRRYSSSHVERALNGQETHYYTSYHGYGRRLVYLDIDAHNQCQKPHLPQAIEFLNRLLKGAFGRKGEGGHNQWIKLKDVPNRDYNEALSRLERAIVALAEKDGQVCSFEVKGKSVTNSIKTFDDTRCHLAKLPYHNHDGRQWSWEMLEEWNDKPDVPWTRFVQWIKELEFLAYGEGEVPSADVDVMTGEVEERVPVELPSFPAGMSLDDIRDIPDAWIRDGLFAKWAARQNQQPLTAEQLLMLDREHEIYHGEWADGLGERMRRYKAIAPHVARGFDSAKCGKPSQRPRLDAALTKWRSRLLPSVSIGYHSGRRMTVMRRVLIGLLAIIETASQNNGDCPRDSIEGWWKELSDDDLMP
;
A
#
# COMPACT_ATOMS: atom_id res chain seq x y z
N MET A 1 -27.94 25.17 -36.98
CA MET A 1 -27.42 25.05 -35.61
C MET A 1 -27.54 23.59 -35.19
N SER A 2 -26.43 22.92 -34.89
CA SER A 2 -26.45 21.49 -34.50
C SER A 2 -27.08 21.36 -33.10
N PRO A 3 -28.12 20.52 -32.89
CA PRO A 3 -28.78 20.42 -31.61
C PRO A 3 -27.82 19.79 -30.59
N TYR A 4 -27.31 20.62 -29.68
CA TYR A 4 -26.52 20.22 -28.53
C TYR A 4 -27.46 19.60 -27.48
N VAL A 5 -27.23 18.34 -27.11
CA VAL A 5 -27.90 17.75 -25.95
C VAL A 5 -26.87 17.71 -24.82
N SER A 6 -26.87 18.76 -23.99
CA SER A 6 -26.13 18.77 -22.72
C SER A 6 -26.97 18.06 -21.67
N PHE A 7 -26.35 17.16 -20.90
CA PHE A 7 -27.03 16.45 -19.82
C PHE A 7 -26.20 16.57 -18.53
N THR A 8 -26.73 17.30 -17.57
CA THR A 8 -26.18 17.42 -16.21
C THR A 8 -27.09 16.66 -15.26
N HIS A 9 -26.56 15.81 -14.39
CA HIS A 9 -27.40 15.08 -13.43
C HIS A 9 -26.91 15.15 -11.99
N TRP A 10 -27.89 15.23 -11.10
CA TRP A 10 -27.79 15.27 -9.65
C TRP A 10 -28.33 13.97 -9.06
N GLY A 11 -27.54 13.31 -8.21
CA GLY A 11 -28.01 12.22 -7.36
C GLY A 11 -27.16 12.16 -6.11
N ARG A 12 -27.75 12.41 -4.94
CA ARG A 12 -27.03 12.56 -3.67
C ARG A 12 -26.38 11.28 -3.13
N ASP A 13 -26.75 10.07 -3.60
CA ASP A 13 -26.34 8.85 -2.87
C ASP A 13 -25.92 7.59 -3.66
N LYS A 14 -25.67 7.64 -4.98
CA LYS A 14 -25.18 6.42 -5.69
C LYS A 14 -24.11 6.74 -6.73
N ARG A 15 -22.88 6.25 -6.53
CA ARG A 15 -21.80 6.27 -7.54
C ARG A 15 -22.19 5.31 -8.68
N TRP A 16 -22.39 5.82 -9.89
CA TRP A 16 -22.55 4.97 -11.06
C TRP A 16 -21.17 4.57 -11.59
N THR A 17 -20.99 3.31 -11.95
CA THR A 17 -19.79 2.82 -12.64
C THR A 17 -19.76 3.37 -14.07
N ILE A 18 -18.57 3.68 -14.61
CA ILE A 18 -18.33 4.15 -16.00
C ILE A 18 -19.18 3.42 -17.08
N PRO A 19 -19.41 2.09 -17.01
CA PRO A 19 -20.26 1.38 -17.96
C PRO A 19 -21.69 1.92 -18.08
N LYS A 20 -22.24 2.46 -16.99
CA LYS A 20 -23.64 2.89 -16.92
C LYS A 20 -23.83 4.29 -17.52
N ALA A 21 -22.85 5.19 -17.34
CA ALA A 21 -22.80 6.49 -18.02
C ALA A 21 -22.63 6.31 -19.54
N TYR A 22 -21.79 5.36 -19.95
CA TYR A 22 -21.62 5.01 -21.36
C TYR A 22 -22.92 4.49 -22.00
N HIS A 23 -23.67 3.65 -21.28
CA HIS A 23 -24.96 3.12 -21.77
C HIS A 23 -25.99 4.23 -21.99
N VAL A 24 -26.08 5.20 -21.07
CA VAL A 24 -26.97 6.36 -21.19
C VAL A 24 -26.55 7.28 -22.34
N ALA A 25 -25.26 7.56 -22.49
CA ALA A 25 -24.75 8.38 -23.58
C ALA A 25 -25.07 7.77 -24.96
N ARG A 26 -24.89 6.44 -25.09
CA ARG A 26 -25.24 5.69 -26.29
C ARG A 26 -26.74 5.74 -26.58
N ALA A 27 -27.59 5.56 -25.57
CA ALA A 27 -29.04 5.66 -25.74
C ALA A 27 -29.46 7.04 -26.26
N LYS A 28 -28.91 8.12 -25.69
CA LYS A 28 -29.16 9.50 -26.13
C LYS A 28 -28.66 9.78 -27.55
N TRP A 29 -27.51 9.24 -27.91
CA TRP A 29 -26.99 9.33 -29.27
C TRP A 29 -27.91 8.62 -30.27
N CYS A 30 -28.38 7.42 -29.93
CA CYS A 30 -29.34 6.66 -30.74
C CYS A 30 -30.68 7.39 -30.90
N ASP A 31 -31.20 8.01 -29.82
CA ASP A 31 -32.43 8.80 -29.88
C ASP A 31 -32.30 10.04 -30.78
N ALA A 32 -31.11 10.65 -30.82
CA ALA A 32 -30.82 11.78 -31.70
C ALA A 32 -30.71 11.33 -33.17
N LYS A 33 -30.07 10.18 -33.43
CA LYS A 33 -30.06 9.55 -34.76
C LYS A 33 -31.48 9.22 -35.26
N LYS A 34 -32.33 8.65 -34.40
CA LYS A 34 -33.75 8.36 -34.73
C LYS A 34 -34.53 9.62 -35.09
N ARG A 35 -34.16 10.78 -34.53
CA ARG A 35 -34.74 12.10 -34.84
C ARG A 35 -34.12 12.77 -36.07
N GLY A 36 -33.33 12.06 -36.87
CA GLY A 36 -32.75 12.56 -38.11
C GLY A 36 -31.50 13.42 -37.92
N VAL A 37 -30.89 13.45 -36.73
CA VAL A 37 -29.63 14.18 -36.52
C VAL A 37 -28.48 13.40 -37.17
N GLU A 38 -27.92 13.94 -38.25
CA GLU A 38 -26.92 13.25 -39.06
C GLU A 38 -25.61 12.96 -38.32
N LYS A 39 -25.17 13.87 -37.43
CA LYS A 39 -23.95 13.72 -36.62
C LYS A 39 -24.20 14.15 -35.17
N PRO A 40 -24.96 13.35 -34.40
CA PRO A 40 -25.24 13.71 -33.01
C PRO A 40 -23.94 13.64 -32.22
N ARG A 41 -23.68 14.67 -31.43
CA ARG A 41 -22.59 14.67 -30.44
C ARG A 41 -23.20 14.57 -29.07
N VAL A 42 -22.80 13.54 -28.32
CA VAL A 42 -23.15 13.41 -26.91
C VAL A 42 -21.88 13.61 -26.12
N THR A 43 -21.86 14.70 -25.36
CA THR A 43 -20.78 14.99 -24.42
C THR A 43 -21.26 14.56 -23.05
N VAL A 44 -20.59 13.58 -22.45
CA VAL A 44 -20.84 13.20 -21.06
C VAL A 44 -20.04 14.16 -20.20
N THR A 45 -20.69 14.94 -19.34
CA THR A 45 -20.00 15.83 -18.41
C THR A 45 -20.02 15.28 -16.99
N ASP A 46 -19.01 15.62 -16.20
CA ASP A 46 -19.03 15.39 -14.76
C ASP A 46 -20.02 16.32 -14.04
N GLN A 47 -20.12 16.15 -12.72
CA GLN A 47 -20.95 16.98 -11.84
C GLN A 47 -20.56 18.47 -11.82
N PHE A 48 -19.39 18.83 -12.36
CA PHE A 48 -18.89 20.19 -12.49
C PHE A 48 -18.97 20.72 -13.93
N GLY A 49 -19.53 19.94 -14.87
CA GLY A 49 -19.67 20.34 -16.27
C GLY A 49 -18.48 19.98 -17.17
N ASN A 50 -17.48 19.24 -16.68
CA ASN A 50 -16.29 18.90 -17.46
C ASN A 50 -16.53 17.67 -18.34
N PRO A 51 -16.20 17.70 -19.65
CA PRO A 51 -16.45 16.60 -20.59
C PRO A 51 -15.53 15.38 -20.37
N PHE A 52 -16.09 14.16 -20.48
CA PHE A 52 -15.41 12.87 -20.29
C PHE A 52 -14.86 12.24 -21.58
N TYR A 53 -15.57 12.32 -22.72
CA TYR A 53 -15.19 11.75 -24.03
C TYR A 53 -15.93 12.46 -25.17
N ASP A 54 -15.41 12.41 -26.40
CA ASP A 54 -16.25 12.50 -27.60
C ASP A 54 -16.60 11.09 -28.10
N TRP A 55 -17.76 10.94 -28.74
CA TRP A 55 -18.29 9.64 -29.15
C TRP A 55 -17.55 9.01 -30.35
N ASN A 56 -16.56 9.70 -30.93
CA ASN A 56 -15.84 9.26 -32.14
C ASN A 56 -14.59 8.42 -31.84
N GLY A 57 -14.26 8.16 -30.58
CA GLY A 57 -13.21 7.19 -30.22
C GLY A 57 -11.79 7.60 -30.64
N ASN A 58 -11.56 8.87 -30.99
CA ASN A 58 -10.22 9.36 -31.31
C ASN A 58 -9.39 9.43 -30.02
N ALA A 59 -8.26 8.72 -30.01
CA ALA A 59 -7.27 8.81 -28.96
C ALA A 59 -6.56 10.16 -29.07
N LEU A 60 -6.81 11.05 -28.12
CA LEU A 60 -6.02 12.27 -27.97
C LEU A 60 -4.66 11.90 -27.33
N ALA A 61 -3.58 12.53 -27.83
CA ALA A 61 -2.19 12.44 -27.37
C ALA A 61 -2.06 12.52 -25.84
N PHE A 62 -1.01 11.95 -25.23
CA PHE A 62 -0.76 11.86 -23.76
C PHE A 62 -1.57 12.86 -22.91
N GLN A 63 -2.64 12.36 -22.28
CA GLN A 63 -3.63 13.20 -21.59
C GLN A 63 -3.52 13.07 -20.08
N TYR A 64 -2.88 14.05 -19.43
CA TYR A 64 -2.81 14.18 -17.98
C TYR A 64 -4.20 14.11 -17.31
N TRP A 65 -5.24 14.62 -17.97
CA TRP A 65 -6.63 14.56 -17.47
C TRP A 65 -7.20 13.14 -17.39
N ARG A 66 -6.72 12.18 -18.19
CA ARG A 66 -7.15 10.77 -18.15
C ARG A 66 -6.62 10.05 -16.91
N HIS A 67 -5.42 10.42 -16.44
CA HIS A 67 -4.87 9.95 -15.16
C HIS A 67 -5.61 10.55 -13.96
N PHE A 68 -6.03 11.81 -14.09
CA PHE A 68 -6.89 12.50 -13.14
C PHE A 68 -8.32 11.88 -13.04
N THR A 69 -8.99 11.64 -14.17
CA THR A 69 -10.36 11.10 -14.20
C THR A 69 -10.45 9.60 -13.89
N SER A 70 -9.36 8.84 -14.06
CA SER A 70 -9.27 7.43 -13.66
C SER A 70 -8.97 7.22 -12.17
N ARG A 71 -9.03 8.29 -11.35
CA ARG A 71 -8.71 8.28 -9.90
C ARG A 71 -7.30 7.79 -9.56
N ARG A 72 -6.33 8.00 -10.45
CA ARG A 72 -4.92 7.72 -10.14
C ARG A 72 -4.27 8.88 -9.37
N TYR A 73 -4.75 10.11 -9.56
CA TYR A 73 -4.44 11.28 -8.73
C TYR A 73 -5.64 12.22 -8.62
N SER A 74 -5.76 12.97 -7.53
CA SER A 74 -6.63 14.16 -7.50
C SER A 74 -5.97 15.29 -8.28
N SER A 75 -6.78 16.23 -8.78
CA SER A 75 -6.32 17.45 -9.46
C SER A 75 -5.41 18.24 -8.54
N SER A 76 -5.73 18.27 -7.25
CA SER A 76 -4.90 18.88 -6.23
C SER A 76 -3.53 18.23 -6.06
N HIS A 77 -3.35 16.93 -6.36
CA HIS A 77 -2.01 16.31 -6.35
C HIS A 77 -1.20 16.71 -7.58
N VAL A 78 -1.81 16.71 -8.76
CA VAL A 78 -1.12 17.15 -9.98
C VAL A 78 -0.76 18.63 -9.89
N GLU A 79 -1.67 19.47 -9.41
CA GLU A 79 -1.46 20.89 -9.17
C GLU A 79 -0.41 21.14 -8.07
N ARG A 80 -0.44 20.41 -6.95
CA ARG A 80 0.62 20.49 -5.93
C ARG A 80 1.98 20.07 -6.47
N ALA A 81 2.05 19.06 -7.33
CA ALA A 81 3.30 18.69 -8.01
C ALA A 81 3.77 19.81 -8.95
N LEU A 82 2.90 20.33 -9.82
CA LEU A 82 3.23 21.42 -10.74
C LEU A 82 3.69 22.69 -10.00
N ASN A 83 3.07 22.98 -8.86
CA ASN A 83 3.39 24.13 -8.01
C ASN A 83 4.53 23.85 -7.01
N GLY A 84 5.14 22.66 -7.05
CA GLY A 84 6.24 22.29 -6.16
C GLY A 84 5.91 22.13 -4.69
N GLN A 85 4.64 22.06 -4.35
CA GLN A 85 4.15 21.93 -3.00
C GLN A 85 4.30 20.48 -2.49
N GLU A 86 4.24 19.49 -3.39
CA GLU A 86 4.32 18.07 -3.02
C GLU A 86 4.86 17.21 -4.18
N THR A 87 5.79 16.29 -3.90
CA THR A 87 6.32 15.38 -4.93
C THR A 87 5.44 14.14 -5.04
N HIS A 88 4.79 13.96 -6.19
CA HIS A 88 4.00 12.75 -6.48
C HIS A 88 4.74 11.79 -7.41
N TYR A 89 4.31 10.54 -7.34
CA TYR A 89 5.16 9.37 -7.49
C TYR A 89 4.38 8.34 -8.34
N TYR A 90 4.83 8.02 -9.56
CA TYR A 90 4.05 7.30 -10.58
C TYR A 90 4.18 5.78 -10.51
N THR A 91 3.07 5.06 -10.74
CA THR A 91 3.08 3.63 -11.11
C THR A 91 2.63 3.44 -12.56
N SER A 92 3.27 2.53 -13.27
CA SER A 92 2.80 2.12 -14.58
C SER A 92 1.59 1.19 -14.42
N TYR A 93 0.47 1.53 -15.06
CA TYR A 93 -0.76 0.74 -14.98
C TYR A 93 -0.72 -0.47 -15.93
N HIS A 94 -1.17 -1.62 -15.43
CA HIS A 94 -1.36 -2.86 -16.20
C HIS A 94 -2.32 -2.67 -17.38
N GLY A 95 -1.79 -2.66 -18.60
CA GLY A 95 -2.65 -2.80 -19.79
C GLY A 95 -2.25 -2.04 -21.05
N TYR A 96 -1.25 -1.15 -21.02
CA TYR A 96 -0.94 -0.31 -22.19
C TYR A 96 0.45 -0.52 -22.80
N GLY A 97 1.18 -1.57 -22.39
CA GLY A 97 2.52 -1.88 -22.93
C GLY A 97 3.59 -0.81 -22.67
N ARG A 98 3.26 0.36 -22.11
CA ARG A 98 4.23 1.40 -21.78
C ARG A 98 4.61 1.35 -20.32
N ARG A 99 5.92 1.39 -20.04
CA ARG A 99 6.48 1.37 -18.70
C ARG A 99 7.57 2.42 -18.56
N LEU A 100 7.85 2.80 -17.33
CA LEU A 100 8.86 3.78 -16.97
C LEU A 100 9.82 3.11 -15.99
N VAL A 101 11.04 2.86 -16.44
CA VAL A 101 12.12 2.42 -15.56
C VAL A 101 12.69 3.66 -14.88
N TYR A 102 12.91 3.58 -13.59
CA TYR A 102 13.57 4.62 -12.80
C TYR A 102 14.83 4.04 -12.18
N LEU A 103 15.94 4.78 -12.24
CA LEU A 103 17.18 4.40 -11.59
C LEU A 103 17.59 5.52 -10.63
N ASP A 104 17.87 5.17 -9.38
CA ASP A 104 18.38 6.07 -8.35
C ASP A 104 19.88 5.83 -8.17
N ILE A 105 20.66 6.89 -8.16
CA ILE A 105 22.05 6.90 -7.69
C ILE A 105 22.05 7.68 -6.39
N ASP A 106 22.16 6.95 -5.27
CA ASP A 106 22.15 7.56 -3.95
C ASP A 106 23.56 7.98 -3.52
N ALA A 107 23.71 9.26 -3.20
CA ALA A 107 24.93 9.89 -2.71
C ALA A 107 24.63 10.72 -1.45
N HIS A 108 23.87 10.12 -0.51
CA HIS A 108 23.45 10.77 0.73
C HIS A 108 24.63 11.06 1.66
N ASN A 109 25.66 10.22 1.64
CA ASN A 109 26.82 10.37 2.50
C ASN A 109 27.83 11.35 1.91
N GLN A 110 28.52 12.13 2.77
CA GLN A 110 29.54 13.08 2.31
C GLN A 110 30.68 12.40 1.55
N CYS A 111 31.02 11.15 1.90
CA CYS A 111 32.01 10.37 1.18
C CYS A 111 31.59 9.97 -0.24
N GLN A 112 30.29 9.90 -0.56
CA GLN A 112 29.79 9.50 -1.88
C GLN A 112 29.71 10.68 -2.86
N LYS A 113 29.43 11.88 -2.37
CA LYS A 113 29.20 13.08 -3.22
C LYS A 113 30.34 13.37 -4.22
N PRO A 114 31.64 13.25 -3.87
CA PRO A 114 32.73 13.43 -4.82
C PRO A 114 32.72 12.41 -5.98
N HIS A 115 32.16 11.21 -5.76
CA HIS A 115 32.11 10.13 -6.75
C HIS A 115 30.85 10.17 -7.63
N LEU A 116 29.88 11.04 -7.31
CA LEU A 116 28.63 11.12 -8.07
C LEU A 116 28.83 11.38 -9.58
N PRO A 117 29.74 12.26 -10.05
CA PRO A 117 29.98 12.42 -11.49
C PRO A 117 30.44 11.13 -12.18
N GLN A 118 31.32 10.36 -11.52
CA GLN A 118 31.81 9.08 -12.03
C GLN A 118 30.70 8.03 -12.06
N ALA A 119 29.82 7.99 -11.05
CA ALA A 119 28.66 7.11 -11.01
C ALA A 119 27.64 7.43 -12.11
N ILE A 120 27.42 8.72 -12.40
CA ILE A 120 26.55 9.16 -13.51
C ILE A 120 27.15 8.74 -14.85
N GLU A 121 28.44 8.93 -15.06
CA GLU A 121 29.13 8.50 -16.28
C GLU A 121 29.05 6.97 -16.45
N PHE A 122 29.29 6.22 -15.37
CA PHE A 122 29.10 4.77 -15.34
C PHE A 122 27.71 4.38 -15.83
N LEU A 123 26.65 4.95 -15.25
CA LEU A 123 25.28 4.59 -15.62
C LEU A 123 24.93 5.00 -17.06
N ASN A 124 25.39 6.17 -17.52
CA ASN A 124 25.21 6.65 -18.89
C ASN A 124 25.88 5.74 -19.94
N ARG A 125 27.02 5.12 -19.61
CA ARG A 125 27.68 4.13 -20.48
C ARG A 125 26.82 2.87 -20.65
N LEU A 126 26.18 2.42 -19.57
CA LEU A 126 25.36 1.21 -19.56
C LEU A 126 24.00 1.41 -20.25
N LEU A 127 23.36 2.57 -20.05
CA LEU A 127 21.97 2.81 -20.42
C LEU A 127 21.82 3.96 -21.42
N LYS A 128 22.18 3.68 -22.68
CA LYS A 128 22.09 4.67 -23.76
C LYS A 128 20.64 5.14 -23.97
N GLY A 129 20.44 6.45 -23.98
CA GLY A 129 19.13 7.07 -24.21
C GLY A 129 18.29 7.24 -22.95
N ALA A 130 18.83 6.96 -21.76
CA ALA A 130 18.22 7.38 -20.52
C ALA A 130 18.18 8.92 -20.41
N PHE A 131 17.11 9.43 -19.81
CA PHE A 131 17.05 10.82 -19.36
C PHE A 131 17.59 10.88 -17.95
N GLY A 132 18.54 11.79 -17.67
CA GLY A 132 19.16 11.91 -16.36
C GLY A 132 18.88 13.28 -15.74
N ARG A 133 18.69 13.32 -14.42
CA ARG A 133 18.50 14.55 -13.66
C ARG A 133 19.15 14.46 -12.30
N LYS A 134 19.81 15.54 -11.87
CA LYS A 134 20.34 15.65 -10.51
C LYS A 134 19.20 15.83 -9.48
N GLY A 135 19.30 15.09 -8.38
CA GLY A 135 18.41 15.18 -7.23
C GLY A 135 19.09 15.86 -6.04
N GLU A 136 18.35 15.99 -4.93
CA GLU A 136 18.86 16.61 -3.68
C GLU A 136 19.99 15.80 -3.04
N GLY A 137 19.92 14.47 -3.12
CA GLY A 137 20.89 13.55 -2.52
C GLY A 137 21.58 12.62 -3.51
N GLY A 138 21.51 12.89 -4.81
CA GLY A 138 21.91 11.90 -5.81
C GLY A 138 21.61 12.29 -7.25
N HIS A 139 21.40 11.29 -8.10
CA HIS A 139 21.02 11.45 -9.50
C HIS A 139 20.01 10.40 -9.92
N ASN A 140 18.97 10.81 -10.64
CA ASN A 140 17.91 9.93 -11.10
C ASN A 140 18.00 9.78 -12.61
N GLN A 141 17.75 8.56 -13.11
CA GLN A 141 17.60 8.32 -14.54
C GLN A 141 16.30 7.61 -14.88
N TRP A 142 15.82 7.84 -16.09
CA TRP A 142 14.56 7.28 -16.58
C TRP A 142 14.70 6.72 -17.99
N ILE A 143 14.02 5.60 -18.24
CA ILE A 143 13.91 4.99 -19.58
C ILE A 143 12.44 4.79 -19.93
N LYS A 144 12.04 5.29 -21.10
CA LYS A 144 10.72 5.03 -21.69
C LYS A 144 10.72 3.65 -22.33
N LEU A 145 9.86 2.76 -21.86
CA LEU A 145 9.64 1.46 -22.49
C LEU A 145 8.30 1.42 -23.20
N LYS A 146 8.26 0.73 -24.33
CA LYS A 146 7.03 0.36 -25.06
C LYS A 146 6.96 -1.15 -25.30
N ASP A 147 5.76 -1.63 -25.62
CA ASP A 147 5.46 -3.03 -25.92
C ASP A 147 5.82 -4.02 -24.80
N VAL A 148 5.75 -3.56 -23.54
CA VAL A 148 6.13 -4.34 -22.34
C VAL A 148 5.02 -5.31 -21.92
N PRO A 149 5.31 -6.62 -21.83
CA PRO A 149 4.40 -7.61 -21.28
C PRO A 149 4.25 -7.41 -19.76
N ASN A 150 3.03 -7.61 -19.25
CA ASN A 150 2.77 -7.43 -17.82
C ASN A 150 3.50 -8.46 -16.93
N ARG A 151 3.72 -9.68 -17.43
CA ARG A 151 4.22 -10.82 -16.65
C ARG A 151 5.71 -10.74 -16.32
N ASP A 152 6.50 -10.09 -17.17
CA ASP A 152 7.96 -10.20 -17.11
C ASP A 152 8.65 -8.89 -16.70
N TYR A 153 7.87 -7.82 -16.53
CA TYR A 153 8.42 -6.49 -16.29
C TYR A 153 9.20 -6.39 -14.98
N ASN A 154 8.60 -6.83 -13.88
CA ASN A 154 9.24 -6.74 -12.56
C ASN A 154 10.49 -7.62 -12.47
N GLU A 155 10.45 -8.81 -13.05
CA GLU A 155 11.61 -9.70 -13.11
C GLU A 155 12.76 -9.07 -13.90
N ALA A 156 12.48 -8.44 -15.03
CA ALA A 156 13.51 -7.73 -15.79
C ALA A 156 14.11 -6.56 -15.01
N LEU A 157 13.32 -5.84 -14.21
CA LEU A 157 13.86 -4.78 -13.35
C LEU A 157 14.77 -5.33 -12.26
N SER A 158 14.37 -6.43 -11.59
CA SER A 158 15.23 -7.09 -10.60
C SER A 158 16.53 -7.61 -11.22
N ARG A 159 16.47 -8.15 -12.44
CA ARG A 159 17.67 -8.56 -13.19
C ARG A 159 18.57 -7.39 -13.56
N LEU A 160 17.98 -6.28 -14.02
CA LEU A 160 18.71 -5.05 -14.33
C LEU A 160 19.43 -4.52 -13.08
N GLU A 161 18.74 -4.50 -11.94
CA GLU A 161 19.29 -4.08 -10.64
C GLU A 161 20.51 -4.91 -10.25
N ARG A 162 20.37 -6.24 -10.24
CA ARG A 162 21.48 -7.15 -9.92
C ARG A 162 22.69 -6.94 -10.84
N ALA A 163 22.45 -6.82 -12.15
CA ALA A 163 23.53 -6.61 -13.12
C ALA A 163 24.24 -5.26 -12.93
N ILE A 164 23.49 -4.18 -12.68
CA ILE A 164 24.07 -2.85 -12.43
C ILE A 164 24.88 -2.85 -11.14
N VAL A 165 24.35 -3.42 -10.06
CA VAL A 165 25.05 -3.48 -8.76
C VAL A 165 26.35 -4.28 -8.88
N ALA A 166 26.31 -5.46 -9.50
CA ALA A 166 27.51 -6.25 -9.72
C ALA A 166 28.56 -5.54 -10.60
N LEU A 167 28.12 -4.81 -11.64
CA LEU A 167 29.03 -4.01 -12.47
C LEU A 167 29.59 -2.80 -11.71
N ALA A 168 28.80 -2.16 -10.86
CA ALA A 168 29.21 -1.04 -10.05
C ALA A 168 30.28 -1.46 -9.04
N GLU A 169 30.11 -2.61 -8.39
CA GLU A 169 31.11 -3.21 -7.50
C GLU A 169 32.42 -3.51 -8.23
N LYS A 170 32.35 -4.13 -9.43
CA LYS A 170 33.54 -4.39 -10.26
C LYS A 170 34.27 -3.12 -10.70
N ASP A 171 33.54 -2.04 -10.98
CA ASP A 171 34.08 -0.74 -11.40
C ASP A 171 34.52 0.12 -10.19
N GLY A 172 34.38 -0.40 -8.95
CA GLY A 172 34.79 0.29 -7.73
C GLY A 172 33.93 1.52 -7.40
N GLN A 173 32.65 1.51 -7.79
CA GLN A 173 31.73 2.61 -7.54
C GLN A 173 31.41 2.72 -6.04
N VAL A 174 31.40 3.95 -5.53
CA VAL A 174 31.14 4.24 -4.11
C VAL A 174 29.67 4.58 -3.85
N CYS A 175 28.97 5.07 -4.87
CA CYS A 175 27.53 5.36 -4.80
C CYS A 175 26.71 4.06 -4.88
N SER A 176 25.57 4.04 -4.21
CA SER A 176 24.60 2.93 -4.34
C SER A 176 23.67 3.18 -5.52
N PHE A 177 23.24 2.09 -6.17
CA PHE A 177 22.34 2.11 -7.31
C PHE A 177 21.07 1.33 -6.98
N GLU A 178 19.90 1.88 -7.28
CA GLU A 178 18.61 1.24 -7.06
C GLU A 178 17.73 1.32 -8.32
N VAL A 179 17.04 0.24 -8.68
CA VAL A 179 16.09 0.24 -9.83
C VAL A 179 14.65 0.23 -9.33
N LYS A 180 13.92 1.31 -9.62
CA LYS A 180 12.51 1.51 -9.26
C LYS A 180 11.58 1.46 -10.47
N GLY A 181 10.29 1.58 -10.20
CA GLY A 181 9.25 1.57 -11.23
C GLY A 181 8.59 0.20 -11.44
N LYS A 182 8.80 -0.78 -10.53
CA LYS A 182 8.13 -2.10 -10.52
C LYS A 182 6.60 -1.91 -10.52
N SER A 183 5.88 -2.66 -11.36
CA SER A 183 4.42 -2.59 -11.49
C SER A 183 3.71 -3.39 -10.39
N VAL A 184 2.63 -2.84 -9.85
CA VAL A 184 1.79 -3.49 -8.82
C VAL A 184 0.84 -4.49 -9.46
N THR A 185 1.07 -5.80 -9.36
CA THR A 185 0.21 -6.85 -9.93
C THR A 185 -1.14 -6.93 -9.22
N ASN A 186 -2.19 -6.28 -9.76
CA ASN A 186 -3.64 -6.41 -9.48
C ASN A 186 -4.18 -6.59 -8.04
N SER A 187 -3.35 -6.60 -7.01
CA SER A 187 -3.75 -6.73 -5.61
C SER A 187 -3.02 -5.66 -4.81
N ILE A 188 -3.34 -4.39 -5.10
CA ILE A 188 -3.17 -3.34 -4.08
C ILE A 188 -4.28 -3.61 -3.05
N LYS A 189 -3.95 -4.38 -2.01
CA LYS A 189 -4.88 -4.66 -0.90
C LYS A 189 -4.65 -3.69 0.25
N THR A 190 -3.46 -3.10 0.33
CA THR A 190 -3.04 -2.20 1.42
C THR A 190 -2.29 -0.97 0.91
N PHE A 191 -2.20 0.07 1.74
CA PHE A 191 -1.37 1.26 1.48
C PHE A 191 0.12 0.88 1.38
N ASP A 192 0.57 -0.22 2.00
CA ASP A 192 1.94 -0.71 1.86
C ASP A 192 2.20 -1.39 0.51
N ASP A 193 1.19 -1.96 -0.14
CA ASP A 193 1.30 -2.38 -1.55
C ASP A 193 1.48 -1.18 -2.50
N THR A 194 1.15 0.04 -2.06
CA THR A 194 1.43 1.27 -2.82
C THR A 194 2.88 1.74 -2.72
N ARG A 195 3.70 1.13 -1.84
CA ARG A 195 5.16 1.28 -1.84
C ARG A 195 5.82 0.59 -3.03
N CYS A 196 5.08 -0.12 -3.88
CA CYS A 196 5.57 -0.55 -5.18
C CYS A 196 6.21 0.64 -5.92
N HIS A 197 7.54 0.57 -5.99
CA HIS A 197 8.46 1.69 -6.10
C HIS A 197 8.00 2.70 -7.15
N LEU A 198 7.45 3.79 -6.63
CA LEU A 198 6.89 4.84 -7.42
C LEU A 198 8.01 5.63 -8.11
N ALA A 199 7.92 5.85 -9.42
CA ALA A 199 8.90 6.65 -10.15
C ALA A 199 8.60 8.15 -9.96
N LYS A 200 9.60 8.96 -9.60
CA LYS A 200 9.45 10.42 -9.60
C LYS A 200 9.22 10.91 -11.03
N LEU A 201 8.46 11.98 -11.22
CA LEU A 201 8.36 12.61 -12.54
C LEU A 201 9.68 13.31 -12.92
N PRO A 202 10.12 13.24 -14.18
CA PRO A 202 11.41 13.81 -14.58
C PRO A 202 11.44 15.36 -14.57
N TYR A 203 10.29 16.03 -14.58
CA TYR A 203 10.18 17.45 -15.00
C TYR A 203 10.21 18.50 -13.88
N HIS A 204 10.77 18.19 -12.71
CA HIS A 204 10.96 19.20 -11.66
C HIS A 204 12.37 19.79 -11.72
N ASN A 205 12.54 21.06 -11.36
CA ASN A 205 13.85 21.68 -11.19
C ASN A 205 14.62 21.07 -10.01
N HIS A 206 15.90 21.41 -9.90
CA HIS A 206 16.86 20.78 -9.00
C HIS A 206 16.46 20.83 -7.51
N ASP A 207 15.65 21.83 -7.16
CA ASP A 207 15.06 22.15 -5.87
C ASP A 207 13.69 21.49 -5.65
N GLY A 208 13.23 20.65 -6.59
CA GLY A 208 12.03 19.81 -6.47
C GLY A 208 10.71 20.59 -6.52
N ARG A 209 10.76 21.92 -6.69
CA ARG A 209 9.64 22.84 -6.44
C ARG A 209 9.07 23.54 -7.67
N GLN A 210 9.63 23.36 -8.86
CA GLN A 210 9.11 24.03 -10.06
C GLN A 210 9.15 23.10 -11.26
N TRP A 211 8.08 23.13 -12.05
CA TRP A 211 8.01 22.47 -13.35
C TRP A 211 9.03 23.09 -14.33
N SER A 212 9.72 22.26 -15.13
CA SER A 212 10.55 22.72 -16.26
C SER A 212 10.02 22.17 -17.58
N TRP A 213 9.71 23.10 -18.49
CA TRP A 213 9.32 22.80 -19.85
C TRP A 213 10.50 22.29 -20.68
N GLU A 214 11.70 22.83 -20.44
CA GLU A 214 12.91 22.39 -21.13
C GLU A 214 13.22 20.92 -20.83
N MET A 215 13.09 20.51 -19.56
CA MET A 215 13.25 19.10 -19.16
C MET A 215 12.18 18.19 -19.75
N LEU A 216 10.95 18.69 -19.91
CA LEU A 216 9.89 17.95 -20.58
C LEU A 216 10.20 17.74 -22.06
N GLU A 217 10.71 18.77 -22.75
CA GLU A 217 11.15 18.67 -24.14
C GLU A 217 12.29 17.66 -24.28
N GLU A 218 13.33 17.77 -23.45
CA GLU A 218 14.45 16.82 -23.48
C GLU A 218 14.01 15.37 -23.19
N TRP A 219 13.08 15.20 -22.26
CA TRP A 219 12.47 13.90 -21.99
C TRP A 219 11.67 13.37 -23.18
N ASN A 220 10.88 14.23 -23.84
CA ASN A 220 10.11 13.86 -25.01
C ASN A 220 11.01 13.41 -26.16
N ASP A 221 12.18 14.04 -26.31
CA ASP A 221 13.19 13.70 -27.31
C ASP A 221 13.89 12.37 -27.07
N LYS A 222 13.86 11.82 -25.83
CA LYS A 222 14.39 10.47 -25.60
C LYS A 222 13.56 9.42 -26.35
N PRO A 223 14.15 8.32 -26.84
CA PRO A 223 13.40 7.30 -27.57
C PRO A 223 12.50 6.47 -26.65
N ASP A 224 11.36 5.99 -27.17
CA ASP A 224 10.62 4.88 -26.59
C ASP A 224 11.36 3.56 -26.94
N VAL A 225 12.04 2.96 -25.96
CA VAL A 225 12.81 1.73 -26.11
C VAL A 225 11.86 0.53 -26.20
N PRO A 226 11.92 -0.28 -27.28
CA PRO A 226 11.14 -1.52 -27.37
C PRO A 226 11.52 -2.50 -26.26
N TRP A 227 10.54 -3.18 -25.68
CA TRP A 227 10.77 -4.18 -24.63
C TRP A 227 11.83 -5.22 -24.98
N THR A 228 11.81 -5.75 -26.20
CA THR A 228 12.78 -6.74 -26.67
C THR A 228 14.22 -6.21 -26.64
N ARG A 229 14.43 -4.93 -27.00
CA ARG A 229 15.75 -4.29 -26.92
C ARG A 229 16.19 -4.11 -25.47
N PHE A 230 15.27 -3.72 -24.59
CA PHE A 230 15.56 -3.56 -23.16
C PHE A 230 15.96 -4.88 -22.49
N VAL A 231 15.25 -5.98 -22.78
CA VAL A 231 15.63 -7.32 -22.29
C VAL A 231 16.99 -7.75 -22.84
N GLN A 232 17.30 -7.41 -24.10
CA GLN A 232 18.61 -7.68 -24.66
C GLN A 232 19.71 -6.89 -23.95
N TRP A 233 19.48 -5.61 -23.59
CA TRP A 233 20.42 -4.84 -22.77
C TRP A 233 20.68 -5.51 -21.42
N ILE A 234 19.63 -5.99 -20.74
CA ILE A 234 19.80 -6.68 -19.46
C ILE A 234 20.71 -7.90 -19.62
N LYS A 235 20.51 -8.70 -20.67
CA LYS A 235 21.38 -9.86 -20.96
C LYS A 235 22.82 -9.47 -21.25
N GLU A 236 23.03 -8.39 -22.01
CA GLU A 236 24.37 -7.84 -22.29
C GLU A 236 25.06 -7.41 -20.98
N LEU A 237 24.32 -6.76 -20.07
CA LEU A 237 24.82 -6.34 -18.75
C LEU A 237 25.10 -7.53 -17.82
N GLU A 238 24.20 -8.52 -17.77
CA GLU A 238 24.39 -9.77 -17.02
C GLU A 238 25.64 -10.50 -17.50
N PHE A 239 25.88 -10.56 -18.81
CA PHE A 239 27.10 -11.16 -19.36
C PHE A 239 28.36 -10.40 -18.92
N LEU A 240 28.35 -9.07 -18.92
CA LEU A 240 29.47 -8.27 -18.40
C LEU A 240 29.66 -8.47 -16.88
N ALA A 241 28.54 -8.63 -16.16
CA ALA A 241 28.53 -8.81 -14.70
C ALA A 241 28.99 -10.21 -14.28
N TYR A 242 28.67 -11.27 -15.01
CA TYR A 242 28.85 -12.66 -14.55
C TYR A 242 29.62 -13.56 -15.53
N GLY A 243 29.91 -13.11 -16.75
CA GLY A 243 30.53 -13.90 -17.80
C GLY A 243 29.57 -14.93 -18.42
N GLU A 244 30.10 -16.07 -18.87
CA GLU A 244 29.32 -17.22 -19.36
C GLU A 244 28.69 -18.05 -18.22
N GLY A 245 28.97 -17.71 -16.96
CA GLY A 245 28.43 -18.42 -15.80
C GLY A 245 26.92 -18.24 -15.63
N GLU A 246 26.29 -19.17 -14.89
CA GLU A 246 24.88 -19.04 -14.54
C GLU A 246 24.63 -17.73 -13.75
N VAL A 247 23.65 -16.96 -14.21
CA VAL A 247 23.16 -15.77 -13.49
C VAL A 247 22.63 -16.25 -12.14
N PRO A 248 23.09 -15.69 -11.01
CA PRO A 248 22.56 -16.05 -9.70
C PRO A 248 21.03 -15.94 -9.68
N SER A 249 20.36 -17.01 -9.22
CA SER A 249 18.91 -17.05 -9.09
C SER A 249 18.40 -15.83 -8.31
N ALA A 250 17.22 -15.32 -8.68
CA ALA A 250 16.59 -14.13 -8.11
C ALA A 250 16.27 -14.22 -6.61
N ASP A 251 16.44 -15.38 -5.99
CA ASP A 251 16.21 -15.62 -4.57
C ASP A 251 17.39 -15.21 -3.67
N VAL A 252 18.48 -14.68 -4.24
CA VAL A 252 19.62 -14.16 -3.48
C VAL A 252 19.53 -12.65 -3.43
N ASP A 253 19.16 -12.13 -2.26
CA ASP A 253 19.01 -10.69 -1.98
C ASP A 253 20.42 -10.04 -1.90
N VAL A 254 20.86 -9.44 -3.01
CA VAL A 254 22.18 -8.80 -3.14
C VAL A 254 22.09 -7.35 -2.71
N MET A 255 21.99 -7.07 -1.42
CA MET A 255 22.29 -5.76 -0.82
C MET A 255 22.49 -5.91 0.69
N THR A 256 23.66 -6.38 1.11
CA THR A 256 24.48 -5.85 2.23
C THR A 256 25.59 -6.85 2.53
N GLY A 257 26.84 -6.37 2.56
CA GLY A 257 27.98 -7.12 3.07
C GLY A 257 27.70 -7.63 4.49
N GLU A 258 28.09 -8.88 4.73
CA GLU A 258 27.96 -9.62 5.99
C GLU A 258 26.53 -9.70 6.55
N VAL A 259 25.69 -10.50 5.89
CA VAL A 259 24.60 -11.18 6.59
C VAL A 259 25.05 -12.63 6.72
N GLU A 260 25.47 -13.01 7.93
CA GLU A 260 25.33 -14.40 8.38
C GLU A 260 23.99 -14.89 7.86
N GLU A 261 24.00 -15.94 7.07
CA GLU A 261 22.81 -16.65 6.61
C GLU A 261 21.98 -17.02 7.85
N ARG A 262 21.13 -16.08 8.33
CA ARG A 262 20.11 -16.37 9.31
C ARG A 262 19.07 -17.13 8.54
N VAL A 263 19.34 -18.42 8.37
CA VAL A 263 18.33 -19.48 8.26
C VAL A 263 17.11 -18.96 9.01
N PRO A 264 15.93 -18.83 8.36
CA PRO A 264 14.77 -18.22 8.98
C PRO A 264 14.57 -18.91 10.32
N VAL A 265 14.92 -18.20 11.41
CA VAL A 265 14.94 -18.80 12.73
C VAL A 265 13.50 -19.15 13.00
N GLU A 266 13.18 -20.45 12.88
CA GLU A 266 11.83 -20.93 13.06
C GLU A 266 11.34 -20.40 14.40
N LEU A 267 10.27 -19.60 14.37
CA LEU A 267 9.71 -19.10 15.60
C LEU A 267 9.27 -20.30 16.43
N PRO A 268 9.78 -20.47 17.66
CA PRO A 268 9.51 -21.66 18.46
C PRO A 268 8.00 -21.88 18.58
N SER A 269 7.59 -23.15 18.59
CA SER A 269 6.19 -23.51 18.79
C SER A 269 5.70 -22.91 20.11
N PHE A 270 4.55 -22.23 20.09
CA PHE A 270 4.00 -21.61 21.29
C PHE A 270 3.47 -22.71 22.24
N PRO A 271 4.08 -22.93 23.42
CA PRO A 271 3.64 -23.96 24.35
C PRO A 271 2.22 -23.69 24.84
N ALA A 272 1.40 -24.74 24.96
CA ALA A 272 0.09 -24.60 25.58
C ALA A 272 0.26 -24.20 27.05
N GLY A 273 -0.40 -23.11 27.48
CA GLY A 273 -0.35 -22.64 28.86
C GLY A 273 0.75 -21.64 29.21
N MET A 274 1.58 -21.21 28.24
CA MET A 274 2.56 -20.14 28.45
C MET A 274 1.85 -18.83 28.82
N SER A 275 2.19 -18.28 29.99
CA SER A 275 1.65 -17.02 30.50
C SER A 275 2.37 -15.81 29.91
N LEU A 276 1.83 -14.62 30.15
CA LEU A 276 2.48 -13.37 29.71
C LEU A 276 3.79 -13.11 30.46
N ASP A 277 3.86 -13.51 31.74
CA ASP A 277 5.07 -13.37 32.57
C ASP A 277 6.19 -14.28 32.04
N ASP A 278 5.86 -15.52 31.66
CA ASP A 278 6.82 -16.44 31.03
C ASP A 278 7.42 -15.86 29.73
N ILE A 279 6.62 -15.07 28.98
CA ILE A 279 7.07 -14.41 27.75
C ILE A 279 8.00 -13.23 28.09
N ARG A 280 7.67 -12.42 29.10
CA ARG A 280 8.47 -11.26 29.53
C ARG A 280 9.89 -11.67 29.95
N ASP A 281 10.02 -12.81 30.63
CA ASP A 281 11.29 -13.33 31.12
C ASP A 281 12.23 -13.87 30.03
N ILE A 282 11.78 -13.91 28.76
CA ILE A 282 12.61 -14.37 27.64
C ILE A 282 13.67 -13.31 27.30
N PRO A 283 14.97 -13.64 27.39
CA PRO A 283 16.04 -12.67 27.16
C PRO A 283 16.21 -12.32 25.68
N ASP A 284 16.01 -13.29 24.77
CA ASP A 284 16.11 -13.07 23.34
C ASP A 284 14.87 -12.31 22.83
N ALA A 285 15.09 -11.09 22.33
CA ALA A 285 14.02 -10.23 21.88
C ALA A 285 13.26 -10.78 20.66
N TRP A 286 13.91 -11.52 19.77
CA TRP A 286 13.24 -12.12 18.61
C TRP A 286 12.29 -13.23 19.04
N ILE A 287 12.74 -14.12 19.92
CA ILE A 287 11.93 -15.21 20.47
C ILE A 287 10.77 -14.64 21.29
N ARG A 288 11.05 -13.66 22.17
CA ARG A 288 10.05 -12.99 23.00
C ARG A 288 8.96 -12.35 22.15
N ASP A 289 9.34 -11.46 21.23
CA ASP A 289 8.40 -10.72 20.38
C ASP A 289 7.59 -11.70 19.48
N GLY A 290 8.22 -12.80 19.05
CA GLY A 290 7.58 -13.85 18.27
C GLY A 290 6.54 -14.67 19.03
N LEU A 291 6.84 -15.05 20.28
CA LEU A 291 5.90 -15.74 21.15
C LEU A 291 4.79 -14.79 21.61
N PHE A 292 5.11 -13.54 21.94
CA PHE A 292 4.14 -12.51 22.24
C PHE A 292 3.16 -12.30 21.08
N ALA A 293 3.64 -12.22 19.84
CA ALA A 293 2.77 -12.06 18.68
C ALA A 293 1.80 -13.23 18.51
N LYS A 294 2.23 -14.48 18.77
CA LYS A 294 1.35 -15.65 18.79
C LYS A 294 0.34 -15.60 19.92
N TRP A 295 0.75 -15.18 21.12
CA TRP A 295 -0.14 -14.97 22.26
C TRP A 295 -1.20 -13.90 21.96
N ALA A 296 -0.78 -12.73 21.48
CA ALA A 296 -1.64 -11.60 21.17
C ALA A 296 -2.65 -11.95 20.07
N ALA A 297 -2.21 -12.63 19.01
CA ALA A 297 -3.11 -13.11 17.95
C ALA A 297 -4.15 -14.11 18.48
N ARG A 298 -3.78 -14.99 19.43
CA ARG A 298 -4.73 -15.92 20.07
C ARG A 298 -5.73 -15.19 20.96
N GLN A 299 -5.29 -14.21 21.75
CA GLN A 299 -6.20 -13.41 22.59
C GLN A 299 -7.19 -12.61 21.76
N ASN A 300 -6.76 -12.11 20.60
CA ASN A 300 -7.59 -11.34 19.67
C ASN A 300 -8.34 -12.20 18.65
N GLN A 301 -8.08 -13.52 18.62
CA GLN A 301 -8.65 -14.47 17.66
C GLN A 301 -8.46 -14.10 16.17
N GLN A 302 -7.45 -13.29 15.89
CA GLN A 302 -7.07 -12.90 14.54
C GLN A 302 -5.57 -12.59 14.47
N PRO A 303 -4.93 -12.72 13.30
CA PRO A 303 -3.60 -12.19 13.09
C PRO A 303 -3.60 -10.66 13.27
N LEU A 304 -2.52 -10.13 13.82
CA LEU A 304 -2.35 -8.70 14.09
C LEU A 304 -1.27 -8.10 13.18
N THR A 305 -1.41 -6.81 12.86
CA THR A 305 -0.37 -6.06 12.13
C THR A 305 0.82 -5.75 13.05
N ALA A 306 1.95 -5.34 12.46
CA ALA A 306 3.13 -4.95 13.23
C ALA A 306 2.84 -3.76 14.17
N GLU A 307 2.02 -2.81 13.73
CA GLU A 307 1.62 -1.64 14.51
C GLU A 307 0.71 -2.02 15.68
N GLN A 308 -0.27 -2.91 15.45
CA GLN A 308 -1.14 -3.43 16.51
C GLN A 308 -0.32 -4.21 17.56
N LEU A 309 0.63 -5.03 17.11
CA LEU A 309 1.54 -5.75 18.00
C LEU A 309 2.41 -4.79 18.81
N LEU A 310 2.94 -3.73 18.21
CA LEU A 310 3.76 -2.75 18.92
C LEU A 310 2.95 -1.95 19.96
N MET A 311 1.68 -1.66 19.68
CA MET A 311 0.78 -1.04 20.66
C MET A 311 0.52 -1.97 21.84
N LEU A 312 0.23 -3.25 21.57
CA LEU A 312 -0.01 -4.24 22.61
C LEU A 312 1.26 -4.57 23.41
N ASP A 313 2.44 -4.58 22.78
CA ASP A 313 3.74 -4.73 23.45
C ASP A 313 3.90 -3.68 24.55
N ARG A 314 3.56 -2.42 24.22
CA ARG A 314 3.56 -1.31 25.19
C ARG A 314 2.54 -1.50 26.29
N GLU A 315 1.30 -1.82 25.94
CA GLU A 315 0.21 -2.01 26.91
C GLU A 315 0.52 -3.14 27.90
N HIS A 316 1.16 -4.19 27.40
CA HIS A 316 1.51 -5.38 28.15
C HIS A 316 2.93 -5.37 28.72
N GLU A 317 3.66 -4.25 28.61
CA GLU A 317 5.02 -4.09 29.17
C GLU A 317 5.94 -5.27 28.80
N ILE A 318 5.91 -5.71 27.53
CA ILE A 318 6.76 -6.80 27.04
C ILE A 318 8.22 -6.35 26.95
N TYR A 319 8.43 -5.08 26.64
CA TYR A 319 9.74 -4.44 26.69
C TYR A 319 9.92 -3.66 28.00
N HIS A 320 10.99 -3.97 28.75
CA HIS A 320 11.27 -3.37 30.07
C HIS A 320 12.19 -2.13 30.04
N GLY A 321 12.73 -1.75 28.88
CA GLY A 321 13.55 -0.54 28.76
C GLY A 321 12.71 0.72 28.53
N GLU A 322 13.37 1.87 28.45
CA GLU A 322 12.73 3.13 28.06
C GLU A 322 12.06 2.99 26.69
N TRP A 323 10.76 3.30 26.60
CA TRP A 323 9.96 2.98 25.42
C TRP A 323 10.47 3.65 24.12
N ALA A 324 11.16 4.77 24.23
CA ALA A 324 11.77 5.43 23.07
C ALA A 324 12.95 4.63 22.50
N ASP A 325 13.69 3.93 23.36
CA ASP A 325 14.92 3.22 22.99
C ASP A 325 14.59 1.95 22.22
N GLY A 326 15.18 1.79 21.04
CA GLY A 326 15.00 0.59 20.22
C GLY A 326 13.60 0.46 19.58
N LEU A 327 12.80 1.54 19.53
CA LEU A 327 11.47 1.54 18.90
C LEU A 327 11.54 1.10 17.42
N GLY A 328 12.53 1.61 16.68
CA GLY A 328 12.77 1.22 15.29
C GLY A 328 13.08 -0.27 15.14
N GLU A 329 13.88 -0.83 16.05
CA GLU A 329 14.22 -2.26 16.06
C GLU A 329 13.03 -3.15 16.44
N ARG A 330 12.23 -2.76 17.44
CA ARG A 330 10.97 -3.46 17.76
C ARG A 330 10.02 -3.48 16.57
N MET A 331 9.82 -2.32 15.93
CA MET A 331 8.98 -2.21 14.74
C MET A 331 9.51 -3.08 13.58
N ARG A 332 10.83 -3.06 13.34
CA ARG A 332 11.48 -3.90 12.33
C ARG A 332 11.25 -5.39 12.62
N ARG A 333 11.40 -5.83 13.86
CA ARG A 333 11.12 -7.22 14.27
C ARG A 333 9.65 -7.59 14.08
N TYR A 334 8.70 -6.76 14.53
CA TYR A 334 7.27 -7.05 14.33
C TYR A 334 6.87 -7.08 12.86
N LYS A 335 7.45 -6.24 12.00
CA LYS A 335 7.25 -6.31 10.54
C LYS A 335 7.72 -7.64 9.96
N ALA A 336 8.80 -8.20 10.49
CA ALA A 336 9.26 -9.52 10.10
C ALA A 336 8.36 -10.62 10.69
N ILE A 337 8.02 -10.56 11.98
CA ILE A 337 7.27 -11.59 12.72
C ILE A 337 5.80 -11.71 12.27
N ALA A 338 5.10 -10.59 12.08
CA ALA A 338 3.65 -10.59 11.86
C ALA A 338 3.21 -11.44 10.65
N PRO A 339 3.87 -11.36 9.47
CA PRO A 339 3.58 -12.27 8.35
C PRO A 339 3.76 -13.76 8.68
N HIS A 340 4.77 -14.12 9.49
CA HIS A 340 4.98 -15.51 9.90
C HIS A 340 3.86 -16.00 10.81
N VAL A 341 3.46 -15.19 11.79
CA VAL A 341 2.34 -15.52 12.69
C VAL A 341 1.04 -15.64 11.90
N ALA A 342 0.77 -14.72 10.97
CA ALA A 342 -0.42 -14.74 10.13
C ALA A 342 -0.53 -16.01 9.27
N ARG A 343 0.59 -16.48 8.68
CA ARG A 343 0.61 -17.72 7.89
C ARG A 343 0.31 -18.97 8.73
N GLY A 344 0.78 -19.00 9.97
CA GLY A 344 0.59 -20.13 10.90
C GLY A 344 -0.65 -20.02 11.78
N PHE A 345 -1.44 -18.96 11.65
CA PHE A 345 -2.59 -18.70 12.51
C PHE A 345 -3.78 -19.57 12.09
N ASP A 346 -4.37 -20.25 13.06
CA ASP A 346 -5.55 -21.10 12.88
C ASP A 346 -6.60 -20.68 13.91
N SER A 347 -7.63 -19.96 13.44
CA SER A 347 -8.70 -19.45 14.29
C SER A 347 -9.50 -20.57 14.97
N ALA A 348 -9.51 -21.79 14.41
CA ALA A 348 -10.20 -22.92 15.03
C ALA A 348 -9.45 -23.49 16.25
N LYS A 349 -8.14 -23.18 16.39
CA LYS A 349 -7.30 -23.56 17.54
C LYS A 349 -7.28 -22.51 18.64
N CYS A 350 -7.80 -21.31 18.37
CA CYS A 350 -8.18 -20.36 19.41
C CYS A 350 -9.41 -20.95 20.11
N GLY A 351 -9.23 -21.53 21.30
CA GLY A 351 -10.24 -22.38 21.97
C GLY A 351 -11.67 -21.82 21.99
N LYS A 352 -12.66 -22.71 22.13
CA LYS A 352 -14.08 -22.34 22.31
C LYS A 352 -14.31 -21.68 23.70
N PRO A 353 -15.35 -20.84 23.88
CA PRO A 353 -15.47 -19.76 24.90
C PRO A 353 -15.26 -20.18 26.35
N SER A 354 -14.70 -19.35 27.24
CA SER A 354 -14.83 -17.89 27.37
C SER A 354 -13.98 -17.07 26.39
N GLN A 355 -14.55 -16.76 25.22
CA GLN A 355 -13.90 -16.16 24.05
C GLN A 355 -13.84 -14.63 24.14
N ARG A 356 -14.10 -14.06 25.31
CA ARG A 356 -14.25 -12.62 25.49
C ARG A 356 -13.67 -12.16 26.83
N PRO A 357 -12.39 -12.45 27.16
CA PRO A 357 -11.84 -12.23 28.49
C PRO A 357 -12.04 -10.79 29.03
N ARG A 358 -11.97 -9.78 28.16
CA ARG A 358 -12.29 -8.38 28.51
C ARG A 358 -13.78 -8.18 28.84
N LEU A 359 -14.69 -8.70 28.01
CA LEU A 359 -16.13 -8.61 28.26
C LEU A 359 -16.55 -9.49 29.46
N ASP A 360 -15.92 -10.65 29.68
CA ASP A 360 -16.18 -11.51 30.84
C ASP A 360 -15.68 -10.88 32.14
N ALA A 361 -14.53 -10.20 32.12
CA ALA A 361 -14.05 -9.39 33.23
C ALA A 361 -15.01 -8.23 33.52
N ALA A 362 -15.51 -7.54 32.48
CA ALA A 362 -16.51 -6.49 32.61
C ALA A 362 -17.85 -7.03 33.15
N LEU A 363 -18.33 -8.16 32.64
CA LEU A 363 -19.53 -8.84 33.13
C LEU A 363 -19.39 -9.20 34.62
N THR A 364 -18.23 -9.72 35.02
CA THR A 364 -17.95 -10.05 36.42
C THR A 364 -17.95 -8.79 37.30
N LYS A 365 -17.30 -7.71 36.84
CA LYS A 365 -17.28 -6.40 37.50
C LYS A 365 -18.68 -5.80 37.67
N TRP A 366 -19.56 -5.92 36.68
CA TRP A 366 -20.92 -5.39 36.76
C TRP A 366 -21.88 -6.29 37.55
N ARG A 367 -21.64 -7.60 37.57
CA ARG A 367 -22.39 -8.54 38.45
C ARG A 367 -22.17 -8.26 39.93
N SER A 368 -20.96 -7.85 40.33
CA SER A 368 -20.64 -7.54 41.73
C SER A 368 -21.18 -6.19 42.20
N ARG A 369 -21.65 -5.33 41.30
CA ARG A 369 -22.25 -4.04 41.65
C ARG A 369 -23.72 -4.18 42.08
N LEU A 370 -24.09 -3.43 43.11
CA LEU A 370 -25.47 -3.27 43.59
C LEU A 370 -26.26 -2.44 42.57
N LEU A 371 -26.76 -3.13 41.53
CA LEU A 371 -27.72 -2.58 40.57
C LEU A 371 -29.13 -2.98 40.99
N PRO A 372 -30.13 -2.09 40.79
CA PRO A 372 -31.52 -2.44 41.05
C PRO A 372 -31.93 -3.67 40.23
N SER A 373 -32.82 -4.50 40.79
CA SER A 373 -33.34 -5.70 40.13
C SER A 373 -34.08 -5.38 38.82
N VAL A 374 -34.61 -4.16 38.71
CA VAL A 374 -35.37 -3.66 37.57
C VAL A 374 -35.04 -2.18 37.36
N SER A 375 -34.74 -1.79 36.12
CA SER A 375 -34.59 -0.39 35.72
C SER A 375 -35.71 0.02 34.78
N ILE A 376 -36.16 1.27 34.91
CA ILE A 376 -37.24 1.85 34.10
C ILE A 376 -36.61 2.81 33.08
N GLY A 377 -36.71 2.47 31.80
CA GLY A 377 -36.33 3.35 30.70
C GLY A 377 -37.55 3.90 29.96
N TYR A 378 -37.34 4.90 29.11
CA TYR A 378 -38.35 5.40 28.19
C TYR A 378 -37.81 5.35 26.75
N HIS A 379 -38.53 4.68 25.86
CA HIS A 379 -38.24 4.69 24.42
C HIS A 379 -39.52 5.04 23.65
N SER A 380 -39.46 6.06 22.79
CA SER A 380 -40.61 6.53 22.01
C SER A 380 -41.87 6.82 22.87
N GLY A 381 -41.67 7.40 24.06
CA GLY A 381 -42.75 7.74 25.00
C GLY A 381 -43.35 6.56 25.76
N ARG A 382 -42.89 5.32 25.54
CA ARG A 382 -43.34 4.14 26.29
C ARG A 382 -42.36 3.78 27.40
N ARG A 383 -42.90 3.46 28.57
CA ARG A 383 -42.15 2.95 29.72
C ARG A 383 -41.69 1.52 29.44
N MET A 384 -40.39 1.27 29.53
CA MET A 384 -39.80 -0.04 29.37
C MET A 384 -39.16 -0.51 30.67
N THR A 385 -39.34 -1.79 30.97
CA THR A 385 -38.77 -2.47 32.14
C THR A 385 -37.59 -3.31 31.67
N VAL A 386 -36.38 -2.99 32.14
CA VAL A 386 -35.16 -3.73 31.79
C VAL A 386 -34.73 -4.59 32.98
N MET A 387 -34.59 -5.90 32.75
CA MET A 387 -34.11 -6.84 33.76
C MET A 387 -32.65 -6.57 34.11
N ARG A 388 -32.26 -6.72 35.38
CA ARG A 388 -30.88 -6.52 35.88
C ARG A 388 -29.83 -7.25 35.04
N ARG A 389 -30.08 -8.50 34.62
CA ARG A 389 -29.14 -9.27 33.80
C ARG A 389 -28.83 -8.61 32.45
N VAL A 390 -29.85 -8.02 31.83
CA VAL A 390 -29.75 -7.34 30.53
C VAL A 390 -29.02 -6.01 30.69
N LEU A 391 -29.28 -5.30 31.78
CA LEU A 391 -28.56 -4.07 32.13
C LEU A 391 -27.07 -4.33 32.37
N ILE A 392 -26.73 -5.42 33.09
CA ILE A 392 -25.34 -5.85 33.30
C ILE A 392 -24.65 -6.14 31.97
N GLY A 393 -25.30 -6.91 31.08
CA GLY A 393 -24.77 -7.22 29.75
C GLY A 393 -24.51 -5.97 28.92
N LEU A 394 -25.47 -5.05 28.90
CA LEU A 394 -25.35 -3.76 28.20
C LEU A 394 -24.22 -2.89 28.73
N LEU A 395 -24.10 -2.74 30.04
CA LEU A 395 -23.04 -1.93 30.65
C LEU A 395 -21.66 -2.54 30.40
N ALA A 396 -21.56 -3.87 30.44
CA ALA A 396 -20.32 -4.57 30.11
C ALA A 396 -19.92 -4.39 28.63
N ILE A 397 -20.88 -4.48 27.69
CA ILE A 397 -20.64 -4.19 26.27
C ILE A 397 -20.21 -2.74 26.07
N ILE A 398 -20.93 -1.78 26.65
CA ILE A 398 -20.63 -0.35 26.51
C ILE A 398 -19.25 -0.03 27.08
N GLU A 399 -18.92 -0.54 28.28
CA GLU A 399 -17.59 -0.34 28.88
C GLU A 399 -16.50 -0.91 27.97
N THR A 400 -16.67 -2.15 27.50
CA THR A 400 -15.70 -2.81 26.62
C THR A 400 -15.55 -2.09 25.28
N ALA A 401 -16.65 -1.59 24.70
CA ALA A 401 -16.64 -0.84 23.44
C ALA A 401 -16.09 0.58 23.62
N SER A 402 -16.30 1.22 24.78
CA SER A 402 -15.84 2.58 25.07
C SER A 402 -14.34 2.69 25.35
N GLN A 403 -13.70 1.57 25.72
CA GLN A 403 -12.27 1.52 26.01
C GLN A 403 -11.39 1.36 24.75
N ASN A 404 -11.97 1.22 23.55
CA ASN A 404 -11.22 1.03 22.29
C ASN A 404 -11.60 2.04 21.18
N ASN A 405 -10.68 2.97 20.92
CA ASN A 405 -10.67 3.91 19.79
C ASN A 405 -10.16 3.27 18.48
N GLY A 406 -10.96 2.40 17.85
CA GLY A 406 -10.78 2.10 16.41
C GLY A 406 -10.93 0.65 15.94
N ASP A 407 -10.85 -0.35 16.81
CA ASP A 407 -11.00 -1.77 16.46
C ASP A 407 -11.93 -2.45 17.48
N CYS A 408 -13.24 -2.34 17.28
CA CYS A 408 -14.17 -3.26 17.92
C CYS A 408 -14.08 -4.57 17.13
N PRO A 409 -13.73 -5.72 17.75
CA PRO A 409 -13.55 -6.97 16.99
C PRO A 409 -14.85 -7.51 16.37
N ARG A 410 -15.97 -6.81 16.60
CA ARG A 410 -17.21 -6.92 15.85
C ARG A 410 -17.69 -5.52 15.46
N ASP A 411 -18.13 -5.38 14.22
CA ASP A 411 -18.45 -4.10 13.56
C ASP A 411 -19.57 -3.26 14.22
N SER A 412 -20.18 -3.74 15.32
CA SER A 412 -21.29 -3.06 16.00
C SER A 412 -21.64 -3.65 17.38
N ILE A 413 -22.35 -2.86 18.20
CA ILE A 413 -23.04 -3.31 19.43
C ILE A 413 -24.01 -4.47 19.14
N GLU A 414 -24.61 -4.49 17.96
CA GLU A 414 -25.51 -5.56 17.49
C GLU A 414 -24.80 -6.92 17.40
N GLY A 415 -23.53 -6.93 16.96
CA GLY A 415 -22.73 -8.16 16.88
C GLY A 415 -22.43 -8.79 18.24
N TRP A 416 -22.27 -7.96 19.28
CA TRP A 416 -22.13 -8.41 20.67
C TRP A 416 -23.45 -8.84 21.29
N TRP A 417 -24.53 -8.14 20.97
CA TRP A 417 -25.86 -8.51 21.43
C TRP A 417 -26.27 -9.89 20.94
N LYS A 418 -26.07 -10.16 19.64
CA LYS A 418 -26.42 -11.44 19.03
C LYS A 418 -25.67 -12.61 19.67
N GLU A 419 -24.38 -12.45 19.95
CA GLU A 419 -23.59 -13.49 20.63
C GLU A 419 -24.05 -13.74 22.06
N LEU A 420 -24.30 -12.70 22.84
CA LEU A 420 -24.83 -12.87 24.19
C LEU A 420 -26.24 -13.47 24.18
N SER A 421 -27.00 -13.28 23.11
CA SER A 421 -28.29 -13.93 22.88
C SER A 421 -28.10 -15.42 22.58
N ASP A 422 -27.14 -15.78 21.73
CA ASP A 422 -26.76 -17.18 21.45
C ASP A 422 -26.30 -17.93 22.73
N ASP A 423 -25.78 -17.20 23.74
CA ASP A 423 -25.38 -17.71 25.06
C ASP A 423 -26.52 -17.70 26.13
N ASP A 424 -27.76 -17.35 25.79
CA ASP A 424 -28.88 -17.14 26.73
C ASP A 424 -28.65 -16.04 27.80
N LEU A 425 -27.65 -15.17 27.61
CA LEU A 425 -27.31 -14.08 28.54
C LEU A 425 -28.05 -12.77 28.23
N MET A 426 -28.46 -12.59 26.98
CA MET A 426 -29.25 -11.46 26.48
C MET A 426 -30.50 -11.97 25.73
N PRO A 427 -31.58 -11.17 25.66
CA PRO A 427 -32.79 -11.56 24.96
C PRO A 427 -32.64 -11.48 23.43
#